data_AF-G4HAU1-F1
#
_entry.id   AF-G4HAU1-F1
#
_cell.length_a   1.000
_cell.length_b   1.000
_cell.length_c   1.000
_cell.angle_alpha   90.00
_cell.angle_beta   90.00
_cell.angle_gamma   90.00
#
_symmetry.space_group_name_H-M   'P 1'
#
loop_
_entity.id
_entity.type
_entity.pdbx_description
1 polymer ?
#
loop_
_entity_poly.entity_id
_entity_poly.type
_entity_poly.pdbx_seq_one_letter_code
_entity_poly.pdbx_strand_id
1 'polypeptide(L)'
;MSLFANGSGLFLYYECLRGPVRPESLLPEADAWLAAWPGAEPGRRWAPMIDIFHYQSPVSELHWKRRNENSLPYGRIARLKPKEAASYVYYHYQYQEERPGDGDKYGIIGMHETVLFFYSELPATIEPAPYEGKLNTKLRPDNWAEVMEPHFIKWGDVPAGQEIWRELELVLDLRVYDERKGMNDA
;
A
#
# COMPACT_ATOMS: atom_id res chain seq x y z
N MET A 1 -5.88 2.90 10.18
CA MET A 1 -6.32 1.72 9.42
C MET A 1 -7.31 2.20 8.39
N SER A 2 -7.17 1.73 7.16
CA SER A 2 -8.03 2.12 6.06
C SER A 2 -8.50 0.87 5.30
N LEU A 3 -9.81 0.75 5.10
CA LEU A 3 -10.46 -0.33 4.39
C LEU A 3 -11.04 0.20 3.09
N PHE A 4 -10.75 -0.49 2.00
CA PHE A 4 -11.19 -0.12 0.67
C PHE A 4 -12.00 -1.25 0.02
N ALA A 5 -12.90 -0.90 -0.88
CA ALA A 5 -13.72 -1.85 -1.62
C ALA A 5 -13.54 -1.72 -3.14
N ASN A 6 -13.68 -2.86 -3.82
CA ASN A 6 -13.91 -2.93 -5.26
C ASN A 6 -14.78 -4.14 -5.59
N GLY A 7 -16.05 -3.89 -5.91
CA GLY A 7 -17.04 -4.95 -6.10
C GLY A 7 -17.19 -5.77 -4.82
N SER A 8 -16.95 -7.09 -4.91
CA SER A 8 -16.96 -7.99 -3.75
C SER A 8 -15.62 -8.12 -3.02
N GLY A 9 -14.57 -7.43 -3.48
CA GLY A 9 -13.24 -7.47 -2.87
C GLY A 9 -13.04 -6.38 -1.83
N LEU A 10 -12.40 -6.74 -0.72
CA LEU A 10 -11.96 -5.79 0.32
C LEU A 10 -10.42 -5.77 0.40
N PHE A 11 -9.88 -4.57 0.58
CA PHE A 11 -8.45 -4.31 0.70
C PHE A 11 -8.19 -3.53 1.98
N LEU A 12 -7.38 -4.09 2.87
CA LEU A 12 -7.17 -3.55 4.22
C LEU A 12 -5.71 -3.13 4.37
N TYR A 13 -5.50 -1.85 4.67
CA TYR A 13 -4.20 -1.30 5.07
C TYR A 13 -4.22 -0.90 6.55
N TYR A 14 -3.19 -1.31 7.29
CA TYR A 14 -2.98 -0.87 8.66
C TYR A 14 -1.50 -0.99 9.05
N GLU A 15 -1.11 -0.16 10.00
CA GLU A 15 0.23 -0.13 10.57
C GLU A 15 0.17 -0.66 12.01
N CYS A 16 1.25 -1.30 12.47
CA CYS A 16 1.35 -1.85 13.81
C CYS A 16 2.63 -1.39 14.50
N LEU A 17 2.51 -0.88 15.73
CA LEU A 17 3.65 -0.37 16.50
C LEU A 17 4.40 -1.46 17.28
N ARG A 18 3.67 -2.42 17.88
CA ARG A 18 4.22 -3.34 18.90
C ARG A 18 4.25 -4.81 18.48
N GLY A 19 4.06 -5.08 17.20
CA GLY A 19 4.01 -6.43 16.65
C GLY A 19 2.80 -6.67 15.77
N PRO A 20 2.73 -7.82 15.08
CA PRO A 20 1.69 -8.12 14.12
C PRO A 20 0.31 -8.20 14.82
N VAL A 21 -0.64 -7.42 14.32
CA VAL A 21 -2.06 -7.53 14.70
C VAL A 21 -2.79 -8.25 13.57
N ARG A 22 -3.68 -9.18 13.93
CA ARG A 22 -4.50 -9.91 12.96
C ARG A 22 -5.70 -9.06 12.52
N PRO A 23 -6.09 -9.11 11.23
CA PRO A 23 -7.24 -8.34 10.75
C PRO A 23 -8.55 -8.73 11.44
N GLU A 24 -8.70 -9.99 11.87
CA GLU A 24 -9.85 -10.46 12.64
C GLU A 24 -9.97 -9.78 14.01
N SER A 25 -8.85 -9.30 14.58
CA SER A 25 -8.87 -8.53 15.83
C SER A 25 -9.27 -7.06 15.61
N LEU A 26 -9.07 -6.53 14.39
CA LEU A 26 -9.41 -5.15 14.03
C LEU A 26 -10.86 -5.04 13.55
N LEU A 27 -11.36 -6.08 12.87
CA LEU A 27 -12.68 -6.15 12.26
C LEU A 27 -13.38 -7.47 12.67
N PRO A 28 -13.68 -7.69 13.97
CA PRO A 28 -14.20 -8.96 14.47
C PRO A 28 -15.56 -9.34 13.87
N GLU A 29 -16.37 -8.35 13.49
CA GLU A 29 -17.70 -8.58 12.89
C GLU A 29 -17.65 -8.86 11.38
N ALA A 30 -16.54 -8.51 10.71
CA ALA A 30 -16.40 -8.72 9.26
C ALA A 30 -16.42 -10.20 8.89
N ASP A 31 -16.05 -11.07 9.82
CA ASP A 31 -16.08 -12.51 9.67
C ASP A 31 -17.46 -13.03 9.25
N ALA A 32 -18.55 -12.47 9.76
CA ALA A 32 -19.91 -12.89 9.37
C ALA A 32 -20.23 -12.63 7.89
N TRP A 33 -19.51 -11.70 7.25
CA TRP A 33 -19.78 -11.21 5.90
C TRP A 33 -18.74 -11.66 4.87
N LEU A 34 -17.54 -12.06 5.33
CA LEU A 34 -16.44 -12.48 4.47
C LEU A 34 -16.55 -13.94 4.05
N ALA A 35 -16.44 -14.15 2.73
CA ALA A 35 -16.23 -15.47 2.16
C ALA A 35 -14.85 -16.03 2.56
N ALA A 36 -14.76 -17.35 2.68
CA ALA A 36 -13.47 -18.00 2.84
C ALA A 36 -12.63 -17.78 1.58
N TRP A 37 -11.39 -17.33 1.76
CA TRP A 37 -10.46 -17.13 0.68
C TRP A 37 -10.02 -18.49 0.12
N PRO A 38 -10.12 -18.72 -1.21
CA PRO A 38 -9.58 -19.91 -1.81
C PRO A 38 -8.05 -19.85 -1.76
N GLY A 39 -7.41 -20.70 -0.96
CA GLY A 39 -5.96 -20.67 -0.79
C GLY A 39 -5.41 -21.91 -0.09
N ALA A 40 -4.09 -21.94 0.08
CA ALA A 40 -3.38 -23.06 0.67
C ALA A 40 -3.82 -23.39 2.10
N GLU A 41 -4.23 -22.37 2.86
CA GLU A 41 -4.75 -22.52 4.22
C GLU A 41 -6.29 -22.50 4.20
N PRO A 42 -6.95 -23.60 4.59
CA PRO A 42 -8.41 -23.66 4.62
C PRO A 42 -9.02 -22.69 5.63
N GLY A 43 -10.12 -22.04 5.24
CA GLY A 43 -10.97 -21.28 6.16
C GLY A 43 -10.49 -19.85 6.50
N ARG A 44 -9.32 -19.41 5.99
CA ARG A 44 -8.90 -18.01 6.16
C ARG A 44 -9.84 -17.07 5.39
N ARG A 45 -10.15 -15.90 5.95
CA ARG A 45 -11.00 -14.87 5.32
C ARG A 45 -10.20 -13.68 4.81
N TRP A 46 -9.07 -13.41 5.46
CA TRP A 46 -8.08 -12.45 5.02
C TRP A 46 -6.87 -13.18 4.46
N ALA A 47 -6.36 -12.72 3.32
CA ALA A 47 -5.15 -13.23 2.73
C ALA A 47 -4.06 -12.14 2.77
N PRO A 48 -2.90 -12.39 3.41
CA PRO A 48 -1.84 -11.41 3.44
C PRO A 48 -1.30 -11.15 2.03
N MET A 49 -0.94 -9.90 1.78
CA MET A 49 -0.23 -9.51 0.57
C MET A 49 1.27 -9.52 0.85
N ILE A 50 2.04 -10.02 -0.12
CA ILE A 50 3.50 -9.93 -0.10
C ILE A 50 3.87 -8.45 -0.24
N ASP A 51 4.75 -7.98 0.61
CA ASP A 51 5.27 -6.64 0.59
C ASP A 51 6.31 -6.47 -0.54
N ILE A 52 6.03 -5.62 -1.53
CA ILE A 52 6.83 -5.51 -2.77
C ILE A 52 7.57 -4.18 -2.88
N PHE A 53 6.99 -3.10 -2.38
CA PHE A 53 7.50 -1.76 -2.62
C PHE A 53 7.08 -0.79 -1.55
N HIS A 54 8.00 0.09 -1.15
CA HIS A 54 7.70 1.29 -0.39
C HIS A 54 8.44 2.49 -0.98
N TYR A 55 7.83 3.66 -0.94
CA TYR A 55 8.60 4.90 -1.08
C TYR A 55 9.44 5.17 0.16
N GLN A 56 8.93 4.90 1.36
CA GLN A 56 9.69 4.97 2.60
C GLN A 56 9.36 3.85 3.59
N SER A 57 10.27 3.62 4.53
CA SER A 57 10.10 2.71 5.66
C SER A 57 10.15 3.45 6.99
N PRO A 58 9.37 3.03 8.00
CA PRO A 58 9.39 3.65 9.32
C PRO A 58 10.72 3.41 10.04
N VAL A 59 11.44 4.49 10.38
CA VAL A 59 12.65 4.40 11.25
C VAL A 59 12.36 4.69 12.72
N SER A 60 11.28 5.43 13.01
CA SER A 60 10.82 5.72 14.38
C SER A 60 9.36 6.17 14.37
N GLU A 61 8.69 6.14 15.52
CA GLU A 61 7.32 6.66 15.66
C GLU A 61 7.23 8.15 15.29
N LEU A 62 8.22 8.95 15.72
CA LEU A 62 8.29 10.38 15.40
C LEU A 62 8.48 10.62 13.91
N HIS A 63 9.30 9.79 13.26
CA HIS A 63 9.43 9.82 11.81
C HIS A 63 8.10 9.48 11.16
N TRP A 64 7.44 8.38 11.54
CA TRP A 64 6.24 7.91 10.85
C TRP A 64 4.95 8.67 11.17
N LYS A 65 5.02 9.64 12.09
CA LYS A 65 3.86 10.46 12.45
C LYS A 65 3.42 11.33 11.27
N ARG A 66 2.12 11.23 10.94
CA ARG A 66 1.45 12.11 9.96
C ARG A 66 1.52 13.56 10.41
N ARG A 67 2.04 14.42 9.54
CA ARG A 67 2.13 15.88 9.73
C ARG A 67 1.07 16.64 8.94
N ASN A 68 0.56 16.02 7.89
CA ASN A 68 -0.53 16.55 7.09
C ASN A 68 -1.85 15.96 7.57
N GLU A 69 -2.59 16.71 8.38
CA GLU A 69 -3.89 16.27 8.91
C GLU A 69 -4.98 16.21 7.82
N ASN A 70 -4.77 16.87 6.69
CA ASN A 70 -5.70 16.89 5.55
C ASN A 70 -5.45 15.75 4.55
N SER A 71 -4.41 14.92 4.74
CA SER A 71 -4.18 13.77 3.87
C SER A 71 -5.30 12.75 4.07
N LEU A 72 -5.81 12.18 2.99
CA LEU A 72 -6.79 11.10 3.00
C LEU A 72 -6.19 9.82 2.44
N PRO A 73 -6.56 8.64 2.96
CA PRO A 73 -6.15 7.38 2.38
C PRO A 73 -6.59 7.27 0.92
N TYR A 74 -5.70 6.76 0.08
CA TYR A 74 -5.92 6.59 -1.34
C TYR A 74 -5.45 5.21 -1.79
N GLY A 75 -6.42 4.33 -2.05
CA GLY A 75 -6.20 2.95 -2.44
C GLY A 75 -6.42 2.75 -3.93
N ARG A 76 -5.51 2.01 -4.57
CA ARG A 76 -5.62 1.63 -5.99
C ARG A 76 -5.29 0.16 -6.17
N ILE A 77 -5.84 -0.44 -7.22
CA ILE A 77 -5.51 -1.81 -7.64
C ILE A 77 -5.08 -1.89 -9.08
N ALA A 78 -4.18 -2.83 -9.35
CA ALA A 78 -3.77 -3.21 -10.69
C ALA A 78 -3.70 -4.73 -10.83
N ARG A 79 -3.73 -5.21 -12.07
CA ARG A 79 -3.59 -6.63 -12.40
C ARG A 79 -2.31 -6.84 -13.19
N LEU A 80 -1.45 -7.72 -12.69
CA LEU A 80 -0.25 -8.16 -13.39
C LEU A 80 -0.55 -9.33 -14.31
N LYS A 81 0.18 -9.39 -15.43
CA LYS A 81 0.31 -10.64 -16.17
C LYS A 81 1.15 -11.61 -15.32
N PRO A 82 0.71 -12.87 -15.10
CA PRO A 82 1.44 -13.80 -14.24
C PRO A 82 2.93 -13.95 -14.58
N LYS A 83 3.25 -13.99 -15.88
CA LYS A 83 4.64 -14.13 -16.37
C LYS A 83 5.54 -12.92 -16.10
N GLU A 84 4.96 -11.78 -15.77
CA GLU A 84 5.66 -10.50 -15.54
C GLU A 84 5.83 -10.21 -14.03
N ALA A 85 5.35 -11.10 -13.14
CA ALA A 85 5.41 -10.87 -11.70
C ALA A 85 6.87 -10.72 -11.19
N ALA A 86 7.77 -11.59 -11.63
CA ALA A 86 9.16 -11.55 -11.19
C ALA A 86 9.90 -10.27 -11.65
N SER A 87 9.72 -9.86 -12.90
CA SER A 87 10.30 -8.62 -13.41
C SER A 87 9.71 -7.39 -12.72
N TYR A 88 8.40 -7.38 -12.48
CA TYR A 88 7.74 -6.29 -11.75
C TYR A 88 8.37 -6.09 -10.36
N VAL A 89 8.51 -7.17 -9.59
CA VAL A 89 9.13 -7.15 -8.26
C VAL A 89 10.58 -6.70 -8.34
N TYR A 90 11.35 -7.21 -9.31
CA TYR A 90 12.73 -6.81 -9.53
C TYR A 90 12.85 -5.29 -9.76
N TYR A 91 12.04 -4.73 -10.66
CA TYR A 91 12.09 -3.30 -10.96
C TYR A 91 11.68 -2.43 -9.77
N HIS A 92 10.69 -2.85 -9.00
CA HIS A 92 10.26 -2.08 -7.82
C HIS A 92 11.27 -2.15 -6.68
N TYR A 93 11.89 -3.32 -6.45
CA TYR A 93 13.02 -3.43 -5.53
C TYR A 93 14.19 -2.54 -5.97
N GLN A 94 14.50 -2.54 -7.27
CA GLN A 94 15.53 -1.65 -7.83
C GLN A 94 15.21 -0.17 -7.56
N TYR A 95 13.96 0.24 -7.80
CA TYR A 95 13.52 1.62 -7.61
C TYR A 95 13.63 2.04 -6.14
N GLN A 96 13.04 1.28 -5.22
CA GLN A 96 12.99 1.70 -3.80
C GLN A 96 14.38 1.84 -3.19
N GLU A 97 15.34 1.01 -3.60
CA GLU A 97 16.69 1.02 -3.04
C GLU A 97 17.58 2.07 -3.72
N GLU A 98 17.33 2.44 -4.99
CA GLU A 98 18.07 3.53 -5.65
C GLU A 98 17.47 4.92 -5.37
N ARG A 99 16.19 5.00 -5.02
CA ARG A 99 15.43 6.25 -4.81
C ARG A 99 14.49 6.21 -3.58
N PRO A 100 15.00 5.96 -2.36
CA PRO A 100 14.18 6.09 -1.17
C PRO A 100 13.59 7.51 -1.04
N GLY A 101 12.30 7.61 -0.74
CA GLY A 101 11.59 8.87 -0.52
C GLY A 101 11.13 9.60 -1.79
N ASP A 102 11.26 9.00 -2.97
CA ASP A 102 10.91 9.61 -4.26
C ASP A 102 9.39 9.56 -4.58
N GLY A 103 8.55 9.69 -3.55
CA GLY A 103 7.10 9.63 -3.64
C GLY A 103 6.42 9.85 -2.30
N ASP A 104 5.13 9.52 -2.21
CA ASP A 104 4.37 9.64 -0.97
C ASP A 104 4.99 8.75 0.12
N LYS A 105 5.36 9.34 1.24
CA LYS A 105 6.03 8.65 2.34
C LYS A 105 5.31 7.37 2.80
N TYR A 106 3.99 7.38 2.81
CA TYR A 106 3.19 6.23 3.25
C TYR A 106 2.85 5.28 2.10
N GLY A 107 3.34 5.55 0.90
CA GLY A 107 3.03 4.79 -0.29
C GLY A 107 3.69 3.42 -0.30
N ILE A 108 2.87 2.37 -0.38
CA ILE A 108 3.27 0.96 -0.34
C ILE A 108 2.47 0.11 -1.33
N ILE A 109 3.15 -0.82 -2.01
CA ILE A 109 2.50 -1.82 -2.89
C ILE A 109 2.60 -3.20 -2.25
N GLY A 110 1.43 -3.79 -1.99
CA GLY A 110 1.28 -5.21 -1.67
C GLY A 110 0.86 -6.01 -2.91
N MET A 111 1.26 -7.28 -2.97
CA MET A 111 0.89 -8.22 -4.02
C MET A 111 0.28 -9.50 -3.46
N HIS A 112 -0.87 -9.93 -4.00
CA HIS A 112 -1.41 -11.26 -3.79
C HIS A 112 -1.73 -11.91 -5.13
N GLU A 113 -1.04 -13.01 -5.44
CA GLU A 113 -1.02 -13.61 -6.78
C GLU A 113 -0.71 -12.55 -7.85
N THR A 114 -1.65 -12.25 -8.74
CA THR A 114 -1.52 -11.22 -9.79
C THR A 114 -2.20 -9.90 -9.46
N VAL A 115 -2.75 -9.74 -8.26
CA VAL A 115 -3.41 -8.50 -7.82
C VAL A 115 -2.41 -7.67 -7.05
N LEU A 116 -2.26 -6.42 -7.45
CA LEU A 116 -1.50 -5.40 -6.72
C LEU A 116 -2.48 -4.48 -6.01
N PHE A 117 -2.15 -4.13 -4.77
CA PHE A 117 -2.82 -3.09 -4.01
C PHE A 117 -1.79 -2.02 -3.64
N PHE A 118 -2.05 -0.79 -4.07
CA PHE A 118 -1.23 0.36 -3.76
C PHE A 118 -1.99 1.27 -2.80
N TYR A 119 -1.51 1.33 -1.55
CA TYR A 119 -1.94 2.33 -0.58
C TYR A 119 -1.03 3.55 -0.68
N SER A 120 -1.61 4.75 -0.61
CA SER A 120 -0.91 6.04 -0.52
C SER A 120 -1.83 7.05 0.18
N GLU A 121 -1.36 8.27 0.44
CA GLU A 121 -2.21 9.35 0.95
C GLU A 121 -2.25 10.54 -0.02
N LEU A 122 -3.40 11.23 -0.09
CA LEU A 122 -3.60 12.43 -0.91
C LEU A 122 -4.09 13.62 -0.08
N PRO A 123 -3.47 14.81 -0.18
CA PRO A 123 -2.26 15.09 -0.95
C PRO A 123 -1.03 14.38 -0.37
N ALA A 124 -0.11 13.99 -1.25
CA ALA A 124 1.08 13.21 -0.90
C ALA A 124 1.98 13.95 0.10
N THR A 125 2.54 13.20 1.04
CA THR A 125 3.57 13.69 1.96
C THR A 125 4.95 13.39 1.36
N ILE A 126 5.57 14.40 0.75
CA ILE A 126 6.89 14.29 0.14
C ILE A 126 7.95 14.81 1.10
N GLU A 127 8.84 13.93 1.55
CA GLU A 127 9.97 14.26 2.41
C GLU A 127 11.16 13.36 2.07
N PRO A 128 12.41 13.80 2.30
CA PRO A 128 13.58 12.95 2.12
C PRO A 128 13.51 11.74 3.06
N ALA A 129 13.90 10.56 2.57
CA ALA A 129 14.08 9.40 3.43
C ALA A 129 15.28 9.64 4.38
N PRO A 130 15.18 9.28 5.68
CA PRO A 130 16.27 9.45 6.65
C PRO A 130 17.35 8.35 6.55
N TYR A 131 17.41 7.65 5.42
CA TYR A 131 18.31 6.53 5.18
C TYR A 131 18.65 6.43 3.69
N GLU A 132 19.75 5.76 3.39
CA GLU A 132 20.12 5.36 2.03
C GLU A 132 19.57 3.96 1.74
N GLY A 133 19.23 3.70 0.48
CA GLY A 133 18.84 2.35 0.08
C GLY A 133 20.06 1.45 -0.07
N LYS A 134 19.81 0.15 -0.23
CA LYS A 134 20.82 -0.90 -0.21
C LYS A 134 21.60 -1.04 -1.52
N LEU A 135 21.14 -0.39 -2.59
CA LEU A 135 21.70 -0.52 -3.93
C LEU A 135 22.40 0.76 -4.35
N ASN A 136 23.69 0.64 -4.70
CA ASN A 136 24.50 1.74 -5.25
C ASN A 136 24.59 1.71 -6.78
N THR A 137 23.65 1.01 -7.41
CA THR A 137 23.58 0.84 -8.86
C THR A 137 22.88 2.02 -9.53
N LYS A 138 22.81 2.00 -10.87
CA LYS A 138 22.01 2.93 -11.68
C LYS A 138 21.26 2.16 -12.76
N LEU A 139 20.56 1.11 -12.34
CA LEU A 139 19.88 0.17 -13.23
C LEU A 139 18.37 0.44 -13.34
N ARG A 140 17.83 1.37 -12.53
CA ARG A 140 16.45 1.83 -12.71
C ARG A 140 16.27 2.41 -14.12
N PRO A 141 15.24 1.98 -14.87
CA PRO A 141 14.94 2.58 -16.17
C PRO A 141 14.60 4.07 -16.05
N ASP A 142 15.05 4.86 -17.02
CA ASP A 142 14.68 6.28 -17.09
C ASP A 142 13.22 6.46 -17.50
N ASN A 143 12.75 5.70 -18.51
CA ASN A 143 11.35 5.70 -18.92
C ASN A 143 10.56 4.61 -18.18
N TRP A 144 10.24 4.88 -16.91
CA TRP A 144 9.54 3.94 -16.04
C TRP A 144 8.20 3.47 -16.63
N ALA A 145 7.42 4.39 -17.21
CA ALA A 145 6.11 4.08 -17.78
C ALA A 145 6.20 3.05 -18.92
N GLU A 146 7.15 3.23 -19.85
CA GLU A 146 7.36 2.31 -20.97
C GLU A 146 7.77 0.91 -20.52
N VAL A 147 8.60 0.80 -19.46
CA VAL A 147 9.01 -0.51 -18.93
C VAL A 147 7.88 -1.16 -18.13
N MET A 148 7.10 -0.39 -17.37
CA MET A 148 6.06 -0.91 -16.50
C MET A 148 4.77 -1.27 -17.25
N GLU A 149 4.34 -0.46 -18.22
CA GLU A 149 3.06 -0.65 -18.92
C GLU A 149 2.84 -2.09 -19.47
N PRO A 150 3.84 -2.76 -20.07
CA PRO A 150 3.70 -4.13 -20.54
C PRO A 150 3.39 -5.17 -19.47
N HIS A 151 3.67 -4.89 -18.19
CA HIS A 151 3.45 -5.81 -17.08
C HIS A 151 1.96 -6.02 -16.77
N PHE A 152 1.11 -5.04 -17.14
CA PHE A 152 -0.27 -4.99 -16.66
C PHE A 152 -1.30 -5.56 -17.63
N ILE A 153 -2.39 -6.07 -17.07
CA ILE A 153 -3.64 -6.35 -17.77
C ILE A 153 -4.53 -5.13 -17.58
N LYS A 154 -4.76 -4.38 -18.66
CA LYS A 154 -5.55 -3.13 -18.60
C LYS A 154 -7.02 -3.40 -18.25
N TRP A 155 -7.61 -2.51 -17.47
CA TRP A 155 -9.05 -2.43 -17.23
C TRP A 155 -9.74 -1.81 -18.46
N GLY A 156 -10.90 -2.35 -18.85
CA GLY A 156 -11.67 -1.84 -19.99
C GLY A 156 -12.87 -0.97 -19.60
N ASP A 157 -13.24 -1.00 -18.31
CA ASP A 157 -14.47 -0.46 -17.73
C ASP A 157 -14.18 0.65 -16.70
N VAL A 158 -13.17 1.47 -16.95
CA VAL A 158 -12.68 2.49 -16.01
C VAL A 158 -12.53 3.86 -16.69
N PRO A 159 -12.57 4.97 -15.92
CA PRO A 159 -12.26 6.30 -16.45
C PRO A 159 -10.87 6.37 -17.09
N ALA A 160 -10.68 7.33 -17.99
CA ALA A 160 -9.38 7.59 -18.61
C ALA A 160 -8.31 7.88 -17.54
N GLY A 161 -7.13 7.26 -17.67
CA GLY A 161 -6.03 7.35 -16.71
C GLY A 161 -6.07 6.30 -15.59
N GLN A 162 -7.11 5.45 -15.54
CA GLN A 162 -7.22 4.33 -14.59
C GLN A 162 -7.08 2.95 -15.24
N GLU A 163 -6.67 2.89 -16.50
CA GLU A 163 -6.58 1.66 -17.28
C GLU A 163 -5.60 0.65 -16.67
N ILE A 164 -4.62 1.12 -15.89
CA ILE A 164 -3.70 0.26 -15.13
C ILE A 164 -4.09 0.24 -13.65
N TRP A 165 -4.07 1.42 -13.03
CA TRP A 165 -4.38 1.61 -11.62
C TRP A 165 -5.81 2.11 -11.46
N ARG A 166 -6.70 1.19 -11.11
CA ARG A 166 -8.10 1.50 -10.79
C ARG A 166 -8.20 1.97 -9.36
N GLU A 167 -8.87 3.10 -9.15
CA GLU A 167 -9.16 3.64 -7.83
C GLU A 167 -10.14 2.74 -7.06
N LEU A 168 -9.92 2.61 -5.76
CA LEU A 168 -10.81 1.91 -4.85
C LEU A 168 -11.69 2.89 -4.08
N GLU A 169 -12.88 2.44 -3.70
CA GLU A 169 -13.73 3.17 -2.76
C GLU A 169 -13.17 3.04 -1.35
N LEU A 170 -12.94 4.16 -0.67
CA LEU A 170 -12.63 4.18 0.76
C LEU A 170 -13.90 3.95 1.57
N VAL A 171 -13.98 2.81 2.27
CA VAL A 171 -15.16 2.40 3.06
C VAL A 171 -15.02 2.83 4.52
N LEU A 172 -13.81 2.74 5.06
CA LEU A 172 -13.52 3.08 6.45
C LEU A 172 -12.12 3.66 6.55
N ASP A 173 -11.97 4.78 7.25
CA ASP A 173 -10.68 5.27 7.73
C ASP A 173 -10.76 5.53 9.23
N LEU A 174 -9.90 4.87 9.99
CA LEU A 174 -9.75 5.04 11.43
C LEU A 174 -8.33 5.50 11.72
N ARG A 175 -8.21 6.76 12.10
CA ARG A 175 -6.96 7.38 12.55
C ARG A 175 -7.07 7.68 14.03
N VAL A 176 -6.26 6.99 14.84
CA VAL A 176 -6.13 7.32 16.26
C VAL A 176 -5.11 8.45 16.34
N TYR A 177 -5.61 9.67 16.45
CA TYR A 177 -4.76 10.81 16.81
C TYR A 177 -4.52 10.74 18.32
N ASP A 178 -3.26 10.70 18.73
CA ASP A 178 -2.88 10.82 20.14
C ASP A 178 -3.27 12.24 20.59
N GLU A 179 -4.44 12.39 21.22
CA GLU A 179 -4.87 13.62 21.88
C GLU A 179 -4.03 13.86 23.15
N ARG A 180 -2.74 14.09 22.98
CA ARG A 180 -1.96 14.86 23.96
C ARG A 180 -2.13 16.35 23.67
N LYS A 181 -3.38 16.82 23.71
CA LYS A 181 -3.67 18.26 23.84
C LYS A 181 -3.60 18.63 25.32
N GLY A 182 -2.47 19.23 25.69
CA GLY A 182 -2.36 20.22 26.76
C GLY A 182 -2.97 19.85 28.12
N MET A 183 -2.22 19.09 28.91
CA MET A 183 -2.25 19.29 30.36
C MET A 183 -1.15 20.32 30.66
N ASN A 184 -1.49 21.60 30.47
CA ASN A 184 -0.81 22.66 31.21
C ASN A 184 -1.27 22.52 32.65
N ASP A 185 -0.49 21.82 33.47
CA ASP A 185 -0.63 21.88 34.92
C ASP A 185 0.16 23.09 35.44
N ALA A 186 -0.62 24.06 35.90
CA ALA A 186 -0.44 24.97 37.04
C ALA A 186 0.97 25.43 37.43
#